data_AF-A0A497NM72-F1
#
_entry.id   AF-A0A497NM72-F1
#
_cell.length_a   1.000
_cell.length_b   1.000
_cell.length_c   1.000
_cell.angle_alpha   90.00
_cell.angle_beta   90.00
_cell.angle_gamma   90.00
#
_symmetry.space_group_name_H-M   'P 1'
#
loop_
_entity.id
_entity.type
_entity.pdbx_description
1 polymer ?
#
loop_
_entity_poly.entity_id
_entity_poly.type
_entity_poly.pdbx_seq_one_letter_code
_entity_poly.pdbx_strand_id
1 'polypeptide(L)'
;MEVATIKKFRFGRKKEESKGLFQGILERIKTLKEELYMDNDLLFILTYMASISTAQISRDKIFEKTSEKREYAPSKYFSKIKDLAQKWHYDYATACELIARKVKHERVKNLLNRFSNAISAGEPDREFLEKEWKVFKTVRKDEFERCLESLRKWTDAYTALTVSTSLVSIVILLSVIIYKVGDPAQTLYTTAFFILLISFMG
;
A
#
# COMPACT_ATOMS: atom_id res chain seq x y z
N MET A 1 -2.53 20.69 52.34
CA MET A 1 -3.59 20.64 51.31
C MET A 1 -3.08 20.84 49.87
N GLU A 2 -1.79 21.06 49.60
CA GLU A 2 -1.27 21.33 48.23
C GLU A 2 -0.93 20.09 47.38
N VAL A 3 -0.59 18.95 47.98
CA VAL A 3 -0.02 17.81 47.22
C VAL A 3 -1.07 17.06 46.39
N ALA A 4 -2.33 17.02 46.84
CA ALA A 4 -3.42 16.36 46.13
C ALA A 4 -3.85 17.11 44.86
N THR A 5 -3.78 18.45 44.89
CA THR A 5 -4.15 19.33 43.78
C THR A 5 -3.15 19.25 42.62
N ILE A 6 -1.86 19.15 42.94
CA ILE A 6 -0.78 19.02 41.95
C ILE A 6 -0.84 17.66 41.23
N LYS A 7 -1.17 16.58 41.96
CA LYS A 7 -1.27 15.22 41.38
C LYS A 7 -2.46 15.10 40.42
N LYS A 8 -3.61 15.72 40.77
CA LYS A 8 -4.80 15.75 39.91
C LYS A 8 -4.58 16.60 38.64
N PHE A 9 -3.82 17.70 38.74
CA PHE A 9 -3.48 18.56 37.61
C PHE A 9 -2.49 17.92 36.62
N ARG A 10 -1.50 17.15 37.09
CA ARG A 10 -0.61 16.37 36.20
C ARG A 10 -1.31 15.19 35.53
N PHE A 11 -2.28 14.57 36.20
CA PHE A 11 -3.01 13.41 35.66
C PHE A 11 -3.99 13.80 34.54
N GLY A 12 -4.58 15.00 34.61
CA GLY A 12 -5.43 15.55 33.54
C GLY A 12 -4.65 15.84 32.25
N ARG A 13 -3.47 16.48 32.36
CA ARG A 13 -2.61 16.81 31.20
C ARG A 13 -2.13 15.58 30.41
N LYS A 14 -1.78 14.49 31.10
CA LYS A 14 -1.29 13.25 30.46
C LYS A 14 -2.36 12.56 29.59
N LYS A 15 -3.64 12.69 29.97
CA LYS A 15 -4.77 12.07 29.25
C LYS A 15 -5.15 12.84 27.98
N GLU A 16 -4.85 14.14 27.95
CA GLU A 16 -5.08 15.05 26.83
C GLU A 16 -3.92 14.98 25.81
N GLU A 17 -2.66 14.93 26.29
CA GLU A 17 -1.49 14.65 25.45
C GLU A 17 -1.56 13.26 24.80
N SER A 18 -1.99 12.23 25.53
CA SER A 18 -2.13 10.88 24.97
C SER A 18 -3.16 10.84 23.84
N LYS A 19 -4.30 11.53 23.98
CA LYS A 19 -5.31 11.62 22.92
C LYS A 19 -4.80 12.37 21.68
N GLY A 20 -4.06 13.47 21.86
CA GLY A 20 -3.42 14.19 20.76
C GLY A 20 -2.33 13.37 20.05
N LEU A 21 -1.57 12.58 20.81
CA LEU A 21 -0.54 11.67 20.27
C LEU A 21 -1.18 10.50 19.50
N PHE A 22 -2.24 9.90 20.04
CA PHE A 22 -3.01 8.85 19.36
C PHE A 22 -3.70 9.36 18.10
N GLN A 23 -4.26 10.58 18.10
CA GLN A 23 -4.79 11.21 16.89
C GLN A 23 -3.69 11.46 15.86
N GLY A 24 -2.53 11.97 16.27
CA GLY A 24 -1.39 12.15 15.38
C GLY A 24 -0.88 10.84 14.78
N ILE A 25 -0.89 9.74 15.55
CA ILE A 25 -0.54 8.40 15.07
C ILE A 25 -1.62 7.84 14.13
N LEU A 26 -2.90 7.98 14.47
CA LEU A 26 -4.02 7.55 13.62
C LEU A 26 -4.05 8.28 12.28
N GLU A 27 -3.81 9.60 12.28
CA GLU A 27 -3.69 10.36 11.04
C GLU A 27 -2.49 9.90 10.22
N ARG A 28 -1.33 9.69 10.85
CA ARG A 28 -0.15 9.15 10.15
C ARG A 28 -0.44 7.78 9.53
N ILE A 29 -1.07 6.87 10.28
CA ILE A 29 -1.46 5.54 9.78
C ILE A 29 -2.45 5.67 8.64
N LYS A 30 -3.45 6.55 8.74
CA LYS A 30 -4.41 6.80 7.67
C LYS A 30 -3.73 7.34 6.42
N THR A 31 -2.81 8.29 6.57
CA THR A 31 -2.06 8.84 5.43
C THR A 31 -1.14 7.82 4.78
N LEU A 32 -0.49 6.96 5.57
CA LEU A 32 0.34 5.86 5.07
C LEU A 32 -0.50 4.82 4.33
N LYS A 33 -1.68 4.49 4.88
CA LYS A 33 -2.64 3.61 4.21
C LYS A 33 -3.08 4.21 2.88
N GLU A 34 -3.50 5.47 2.87
CA GLU A 34 -3.85 6.18 1.63
C GLU A 34 -2.71 6.18 0.61
N GLU A 35 -1.46 6.35 1.05
CA GLU A 35 -0.27 6.30 0.19
C GLU A 35 -0.05 4.89 -0.39
N LEU A 36 -0.24 3.84 0.41
CA LEU A 36 -0.13 2.45 -0.01
C LEU A 36 -1.16 2.06 -1.08
N TYR A 37 -2.42 2.50 -0.92
CA TYR A 37 -3.48 2.23 -1.88
C TYR A 37 -3.46 3.19 -3.07
N MET A 38 -2.88 4.39 -2.94
CA MET A 38 -2.82 5.41 -3.99
C MET A 38 -2.32 4.85 -5.32
N ASP A 39 -1.38 3.95 -5.21
CA ASP A 39 -0.63 3.34 -6.27
C ASP A 39 -1.43 2.32 -7.09
N ASN A 40 -2.21 1.47 -6.42
CA ASN A 40 -3.15 0.55 -7.06
C ASN A 40 -4.36 1.31 -7.60
N ASP A 41 -4.89 2.25 -6.82
CA ASP A 41 -5.99 3.14 -7.22
C ASP A 41 -5.65 3.97 -8.47
N LEU A 42 -4.38 4.36 -8.62
CA LEU A 42 -3.90 5.08 -9.79
C LEU A 42 -3.96 4.20 -11.04
N LEU A 43 -3.59 2.92 -10.95
CA LEU A 43 -3.76 1.98 -12.06
C LEU A 43 -5.23 1.85 -12.45
N PHE A 44 -6.14 1.76 -11.47
CA PHE A 44 -7.58 1.65 -11.75
C PHE A 44 -8.15 2.90 -12.42
N ILE A 45 -7.81 4.10 -11.90
CA ILE A 45 -8.21 5.36 -12.53
C ILE A 45 -7.63 5.47 -13.94
N LEU A 46 -6.36 5.16 -14.14
CA LEU A 46 -5.72 5.28 -15.45
C LEU A 46 -6.31 4.28 -16.45
N THR A 47 -6.63 3.06 -16.00
CA THR A 47 -7.36 2.06 -16.79
C THR A 47 -8.75 2.58 -17.17
N TYR A 48 -9.45 3.22 -16.21
CA TYR A 48 -10.75 3.83 -16.47
C TYR A 48 -10.63 4.96 -17.51
N MET A 49 -9.69 5.88 -17.34
CA MET A 49 -9.44 6.98 -18.29
C MET A 49 -9.10 6.47 -19.69
N ALA A 50 -8.20 5.48 -19.80
CA ALA A 50 -7.87 4.85 -21.08
C ALA A 50 -9.10 4.18 -21.73
N SER A 51 -9.90 3.46 -20.95
CA SER A 51 -11.12 2.80 -21.45
C SER A 51 -12.15 3.79 -21.98
N ILE A 52 -12.45 4.87 -21.25
CA ILE A 52 -13.42 5.87 -21.69
C ILE A 52 -12.87 6.73 -22.83
N SER A 53 -11.55 6.94 -22.91
CA SER A 53 -10.90 7.65 -24.02
C SER A 53 -11.02 6.91 -25.36
N THR A 54 -11.22 5.59 -25.32
CA THR A 54 -11.45 4.77 -26.53
C THR A 54 -12.75 5.17 -27.24
N ALA A 55 -13.74 5.68 -26.49
CA ALA A 55 -14.98 6.22 -27.04
C ALA A 55 -14.83 7.64 -27.63
N GLN A 56 -13.61 8.18 -27.73
CA GLN A 56 -13.29 9.51 -28.29
C GLN A 56 -14.12 10.64 -27.66
N ILE A 57 -14.37 10.54 -26.36
CA ILE A 57 -15.04 11.60 -25.61
C ILE A 57 -14.11 12.81 -25.43
N SER A 58 -14.70 14.00 -25.32
CA SER A 58 -13.97 15.24 -25.04
C SER A 58 -13.20 15.16 -23.72
N ARG A 59 -12.02 15.82 -23.66
CA ARG A 59 -11.20 15.96 -22.45
C ARG A 59 -12.00 16.32 -21.20
N ASP A 60 -12.90 17.29 -21.31
CA ASP A 60 -13.74 17.76 -20.21
C ASP A 60 -14.56 16.63 -19.58
N LYS A 61 -15.11 15.77 -20.44
CA LYS A 61 -15.88 14.60 -20.02
C LYS A 61 -14.99 13.52 -19.40
N ILE A 62 -13.76 13.34 -19.88
CA ILE A 62 -12.79 12.41 -19.28
C ILE A 62 -12.51 12.82 -17.83
N PHE A 63 -12.14 14.09 -17.59
CA PHE A 63 -11.85 14.60 -16.25
C PHE A 63 -13.09 14.63 -15.36
N GLU A 64 -14.26 14.98 -15.91
CA GLU A 64 -15.53 14.92 -15.20
C GLU A 64 -15.83 13.51 -14.69
N LYS A 65 -15.83 12.51 -15.57
CA LYS A 65 -16.15 11.13 -15.20
C LYS A 65 -15.12 10.51 -14.28
N THR A 66 -13.86 10.87 -14.44
CA THR A 66 -12.79 10.41 -13.54
C THR A 66 -12.95 11.00 -12.14
N SER A 67 -13.36 12.27 -12.03
CA SER A 67 -13.58 12.93 -10.73
C SER A 67 -14.78 12.38 -9.95
N GLU A 68 -15.79 11.83 -10.64
CA GLU A 68 -16.97 11.22 -10.02
C GLU A 68 -16.60 9.94 -9.23
N LYS A 69 -15.49 9.29 -9.54
CA LYS A 69 -15.04 8.03 -8.93
C LYS A 69 -14.34 8.24 -7.58
N ARG A 70 -15.11 8.64 -6.57
CA ARG A 70 -14.64 8.90 -5.19
C ARG A 70 -14.09 7.69 -4.44
N GLU A 71 -14.32 6.49 -4.96
CA GLU A 71 -13.80 5.22 -4.40
C GLU A 71 -12.26 5.17 -4.43
N TYR A 72 -11.64 5.86 -5.38
CA TYR A 72 -10.20 5.83 -5.59
C TYR A 72 -9.52 7.05 -4.97
N ALA A 73 -8.44 6.85 -4.21
CA ALA A 73 -7.70 7.92 -3.55
C ALA A 73 -7.18 9.05 -4.47
N PRO A 74 -6.74 8.80 -5.74
CA PRO A 74 -6.28 9.85 -6.65
C PRO A 74 -7.40 10.74 -7.21
N SER A 75 -8.68 10.31 -7.14
CA SER A 75 -9.83 11.04 -7.69
C SER A 75 -9.93 12.47 -7.15
N LYS A 76 -9.49 12.69 -5.90
CA LYS A 76 -9.42 14.01 -5.25
C LYS A 76 -8.56 15.01 -6.02
N TYR A 77 -7.51 14.55 -6.71
CA TYR A 77 -6.66 15.42 -7.52
C TYR A 77 -7.32 15.72 -8.87
N PHE A 78 -7.92 14.73 -9.52
CA PHE A 78 -8.67 14.92 -10.76
C PHE A 78 -9.90 15.82 -10.59
N SER A 79 -10.58 15.76 -9.43
CA SER A 79 -11.66 16.70 -9.10
C SER A 79 -11.16 18.15 -9.03
N LYS A 80 -9.97 18.39 -8.46
CA LYS A 80 -9.39 19.73 -8.41
C LYS A 80 -8.98 20.23 -9.79
N ILE A 81 -8.47 19.35 -10.63
CA ILE A 81 -8.13 19.67 -12.04
C ILE A 81 -9.41 20.03 -12.81
N LYS A 82 -10.48 19.22 -12.67
CA LYS A 82 -11.80 19.52 -13.23
C LYS A 82 -12.28 20.90 -12.80
N ASP A 83 -12.24 21.19 -11.49
CA ASP A 83 -12.70 22.48 -10.97
C ASP A 83 -11.89 23.64 -11.55
N LEU A 84 -10.56 23.54 -11.60
CA LEU A 84 -9.69 24.58 -12.19
C LEU A 84 -10.00 24.83 -13.67
N ALA A 85 -10.20 23.77 -14.45
CA ALA A 85 -10.48 23.92 -15.88
C ALA A 85 -11.91 24.44 -16.13
N GLN A 86 -12.91 23.84 -15.48
CA GLN A 86 -14.32 24.11 -15.79
C GLN A 86 -14.89 25.34 -15.09
N LYS A 87 -14.49 25.60 -13.84
CA LYS A 87 -15.01 26.75 -13.05
C LYS A 87 -14.13 27.99 -13.16
N TRP A 88 -12.82 27.79 -13.32
CA TRP A 88 -11.84 28.89 -13.33
C TRP A 88 -11.22 29.13 -14.71
N HIS A 89 -11.67 28.38 -15.73
CA HIS A 89 -11.25 28.53 -17.14
C HIS A 89 -9.73 28.45 -17.36
N TYR A 90 -9.01 27.71 -16.51
CA TYR A 90 -7.61 27.38 -16.76
C TYR A 90 -7.51 26.34 -17.88
N ASP A 91 -6.41 26.40 -18.64
CA ASP A 91 -6.07 25.31 -19.54
C ASP A 91 -5.79 24.01 -18.77
N TYR A 92 -6.14 22.87 -19.36
CA TYR A 92 -5.97 21.57 -18.72
C TYR A 92 -4.50 21.23 -18.46
N ALA A 93 -3.55 21.66 -19.30
CA ALA A 93 -2.12 21.45 -19.01
C ALA A 93 -1.73 22.23 -17.75
N THR A 94 -2.04 23.52 -17.70
CA THR A 94 -1.73 24.38 -16.55
C THR A 94 -2.40 23.86 -15.26
N ALA A 95 -3.65 23.40 -15.35
CA ALA A 95 -4.36 22.81 -14.22
C ALA A 95 -3.68 21.53 -13.71
N CYS A 96 -3.25 20.64 -14.62
CA CYS A 96 -2.51 19.43 -14.25
C CYS A 96 -1.17 19.77 -13.58
N GLU A 97 -0.42 20.72 -14.12
CA GLU A 97 0.86 21.16 -13.56
C GLU A 97 0.71 21.77 -12.15
N LEU A 98 -0.28 22.65 -11.96
CA LEU A 98 -0.57 23.28 -10.67
C LEU A 98 -0.93 22.26 -9.59
N ILE A 99 -1.70 21.23 -9.94
CA ILE A 99 -2.06 20.17 -9.02
C ILE A 99 -0.89 19.22 -8.78
N ALA A 100 -0.09 18.90 -9.79
CA ALA A 100 1.11 18.08 -9.65
C ALA A 100 2.08 18.64 -8.60
N ARG A 101 2.26 19.97 -8.54
CA ARG A 101 3.08 20.64 -7.51
C ARG A 101 2.54 20.48 -6.07
N LYS A 102 1.24 20.21 -5.91
CA LYS A 102 0.58 20.03 -4.60
C LYS A 102 0.45 18.56 -4.17
N VAL A 103 0.70 17.63 -5.09
CA VAL A 103 0.60 16.19 -4.83
C VAL A 103 1.85 15.71 -4.10
N LYS A 104 1.67 15.02 -2.97
CA LYS A 104 2.78 14.41 -2.22
C LYS A 104 3.30 13.13 -2.86
N HIS A 105 2.41 12.35 -3.47
CA HIS A 105 2.75 11.05 -4.02
C HIS A 105 3.45 11.16 -5.38
N GLU A 106 4.68 10.68 -5.45
CA GLU A 106 5.57 10.90 -6.60
C GLU A 106 5.03 10.32 -7.92
N ARG A 107 4.44 9.11 -7.91
CA ARG A 107 3.85 8.51 -9.13
C ARG A 107 2.69 9.33 -9.71
N VAL A 108 1.77 9.80 -8.86
CA VAL A 108 0.64 10.65 -9.29
C VAL A 108 1.16 11.99 -9.83
N LYS A 109 2.11 12.61 -9.13
CA LYS A 109 2.74 13.86 -9.58
C LYS A 109 3.40 13.69 -10.96
N ASN A 110 4.17 12.63 -11.14
CA ASN A 110 4.85 12.36 -12.41
C ASN A 110 3.89 12.04 -13.54
N LEU A 111 2.79 11.32 -13.26
CA LEU A 111 1.70 11.12 -14.22
C LEU A 111 1.09 12.46 -14.64
N LEU A 112 0.74 13.32 -13.69
CA LEU A 112 0.13 14.62 -14.00
C LEU A 112 1.08 15.56 -14.76
N ASN A 113 2.37 15.55 -14.45
CA ASN A 113 3.37 16.31 -15.19
C ASN A 113 3.51 15.79 -16.63
N ARG A 114 3.58 14.47 -16.84
CA ARG A 114 3.59 13.89 -18.18
C ARG A 114 2.32 14.22 -18.95
N PHE A 115 1.16 14.17 -18.29
CA PHE A 115 -0.10 14.48 -18.94
C PHE A 115 -0.20 15.97 -19.31
N SER A 116 0.25 16.87 -18.44
CA SER A 116 0.39 18.29 -18.75
C SER A 116 1.24 18.52 -20.00
N ASN A 117 2.41 17.90 -20.05
CA ASN A 117 3.33 18.04 -21.19
C ASN A 117 2.72 17.49 -22.50
N ALA A 118 2.03 16.35 -22.43
CA ALA A 118 1.33 15.76 -23.57
C ALA A 118 0.23 16.68 -24.10
N ILE A 119 -0.56 17.26 -23.18
CA ILE A 119 -1.60 18.23 -23.54
C ILE A 119 -1.00 19.47 -24.19
N SER A 120 0.07 20.04 -23.61
CA SER A 120 0.74 21.22 -24.18
C SER A 120 1.39 20.93 -25.53
N ALA A 121 1.84 19.70 -25.77
CA ALA A 121 2.38 19.26 -27.06
C ALA A 121 1.29 18.97 -28.11
N GLY A 122 0.01 19.00 -27.73
CA GLY A 122 -1.11 18.69 -28.63
C GLY A 122 -1.28 17.19 -28.91
N GLU A 123 -0.72 16.31 -28.08
CA GLU A 123 -0.91 14.86 -28.18
C GLU A 123 -2.41 14.53 -27.95
N PRO A 124 -3.03 13.66 -28.78
CA PRO A 124 -4.39 13.21 -28.53
C PRO A 124 -4.51 12.49 -27.18
N ASP A 125 -5.49 12.87 -26.36
CA ASP A 125 -5.66 12.33 -25.00
C ASP A 125 -5.73 10.80 -24.98
N ARG A 126 -6.35 10.19 -26.00
CA ARG A 126 -6.45 8.74 -26.15
C ARG A 126 -5.08 8.08 -26.29
N GLU A 127 -4.24 8.60 -27.17
CA GLU A 127 -2.91 8.02 -27.46
C GLU A 127 -2.02 8.11 -26.22
N PHE A 128 -2.02 9.28 -25.56
CA PHE A 128 -1.32 9.47 -24.29
C PHE A 128 -1.81 8.50 -23.22
N LEU A 129 -3.12 8.44 -22.96
CA LEU A 129 -3.69 7.62 -21.89
C LEU A 129 -3.47 6.13 -22.13
N GLU A 130 -3.56 5.66 -23.38
CA GLU A 130 -3.32 4.26 -23.74
C GLU A 130 -1.84 3.88 -23.53
N LYS A 131 -0.92 4.73 -23.99
CA LYS A 131 0.53 4.54 -23.80
C LYS A 131 0.89 4.53 -22.33
N GLU A 132 0.41 5.51 -21.58
CA GLU A 132 0.69 5.67 -20.16
C GLU A 132 0.09 4.52 -19.35
N TRP A 133 -1.14 4.08 -19.68
CA TRP A 133 -1.75 2.90 -19.09
C TRP A 133 -0.92 1.64 -19.33
N LYS A 134 -0.44 1.42 -20.57
CA LYS A 134 0.37 0.25 -20.91
C LYS A 134 1.70 0.23 -20.14
N VAL A 135 2.35 1.37 -19.99
CA VAL A 135 3.57 1.51 -19.18
C VAL A 135 3.27 1.24 -17.71
N PHE A 136 2.26 1.91 -17.14
CA PHE A 136 1.92 1.76 -15.72
C PHE A 136 1.49 0.33 -15.37
N LYS A 137 0.71 -0.31 -16.25
CA LYS A 137 0.30 -1.72 -16.12
C LYS A 137 1.50 -2.65 -16.12
N THR A 138 2.45 -2.45 -17.03
CA THR A 138 3.68 -3.27 -17.09
C THR A 138 4.48 -3.12 -15.81
N VAL A 139 4.77 -1.90 -15.38
CA VAL A 139 5.51 -1.65 -14.12
C VAL A 139 4.81 -2.28 -12.93
N ARG A 140 3.49 -2.15 -12.83
CA ARG A 140 2.72 -2.76 -11.72
C ARG A 140 2.73 -4.28 -11.77
N LYS A 141 2.65 -4.87 -12.97
CA LYS A 141 2.76 -6.31 -13.17
C LYS A 141 4.14 -6.80 -12.70
N ASP A 142 5.21 -6.11 -13.09
CA ASP A 142 6.58 -6.48 -12.70
C ASP A 142 6.78 -6.37 -11.18
N GLU A 143 6.24 -5.32 -10.54
CA GLU A 143 6.25 -5.17 -9.08
C GLU A 143 5.52 -6.33 -8.39
N PHE A 144 4.36 -6.72 -8.91
CA PHE A 144 3.57 -7.81 -8.37
C PHE A 144 4.27 -9.17 -8.54
N GLU A 145 4.84 -9.44 -9.72
CA GLU A 145 5.62 -10.66 -9.98
C GLU A 145 6.83 -10.76 -9.05
N ARG A 146 7.55 -9.65 -8.83
CA ARG A 146 8.67 -9.62 -7.87
C ARG A 146 8.22 -9.90 -6.43
N CYS A 147 7.07 -9.38 -6.03
CA CYS A 147 6.51 -9.67 -4.70
C CYS A 147 6.12 -11.14 -4.57
N LEU A 148 5.49 -11.72 -5.59
CA LEU A 148 5.16 -13.14 -5.62
C LEU A 148 6.40 -14.02 -5.60
N GLU A 149 7.44 -13.67 -6.35
CA GLU A 149 8.69 -14.42 -6.37
C GLU A 149 9.38 -14.35 -5.01
N SER A 150 9.39 -13.18 -4.36
CA SER A 150 9.91 -13.07 -3.00
C SER A 150 9.11 -13.90 -2.01
N LEU A 151 7.78 -13.87 -2.07
CA LEU A 151 6.90 -14.66 -1.21
C LEU A 151 7.15 -16.17 -1.41
N ARG A 152 7.33 -16.60 -2.65
CA ARG A 152 7.68 -17.98 -2.98
C ARG A 152 9.02 -18.37 -2.37
N LYS A 153 10.05 -17.53 -2.48
CA LYS A 153 11.36 -17.78 -1.85
C LYS A 153 11.26 -17.92 -0.32
N TRP A 154 10.46 -17.08 0.33
CA TRP A 154 10.19 -17.19 1.77
C TRP A 154 9.44 -18.47 2.12
N THR A 155 8.48 -18.88 1.29
CA THR A 155 7.72 -20.13 1.46
C THR A 155 8.62 -21.36 1.27
N ASP A 156 9.48 -21.35 0.25
CA ASP A 156 10.44 -22.43 -0.02
C ASP A 156 11.47 -22.52 1.12
N ALA A 157 11.95 -21.40 1.65
CA ALA A 157 12.82 -21.38 2.83
C ALA A 157 12.11 -21.89 4.09
N TYR A 158 10.86 -21.46 4.31
CA TYR A 158 10.04 -21.92 5.44
C TYR A 158 9.78 -23.42 5.40
N THR A 159 9.41 -23.96 4.23
CA THR A 159 9.21 -25.40 4.06
C THR A 159 10.50 -26.18 4.30
N ALA A 160 11.64 -25.69 3.81
CA ALA A 160 12.95 -26.30 4.08
C ALA A 160 13.30 -26.32 5.58
N LEU A 161 13.06 -25.21 6.29
CA LEU A 161 13.28 -25.12 7.74
C LEU A 161 12.36 -26.07 8.52
N THR A 162 11.09 -26.17 8.11
CA THR A 162 10.11 -27.07 8.74
C THR A 162 10.49 -28.53 8.55
N VAL A 163 10.92 -28.92 7.35
CA VAL A 163 11.37 -30.29 7.04
C VAL A 163 12.65 -30.62 7.80
N SER A 164 13.64 -29.73 7.79
CA SER A 164 14.90 -29.92 8.53
C SER A 164 14.65 -30.11 10.03
N THR A 165 13.80 -29.28 10.63
CA THR A 165 13.45 -29.40 12.05
C THR A 165 12.70 -30.71 12.35
N SER A 166 11.81 -31.13 11.45
CA SER A 166 11.10 -32.40 11.59
C SER A 166 12.07 -33.59 11.63
N LEU A 167 13.08 -33.60 10.76
CA LEU A 167 14.12 -34.64 10.74
C LEU A 167 14.96 -34.66 12.02
N VAL A 168 15.45 -33.51 12.47
CA VAL A 168 16.23 -33.39 13.72
C VAL A 168 15.42 -33.90 14.91
N SER A 169 14.14 -33.56 14.98
CA SER A 169 13.24 -34.01 16.05
C SER A 169 13.07 -35.54 16.05
N ILE A 170 12.94 -36.17 14.88
CA ILE A 170 12.85 -37.63 14.76
C ILE A 170 14.15 -38.30 15.23
N VAL A 171 15.32 -37.76 14.87
CA VAL A 171 16.62 -38.31 15.29
C VAL A 171 16.78 -38.25 16.81
N ILE A 172 16.45 -37.10 17.43
CA ILE A 172 16.51 -36.94 18.89
C ILE A 172 15.58 -37.95 19.59
N LEU A 173 14.36 -38.13 19.07
CA LEU A 173 13.40 -39.09 19.62
C LEU A 173 13.94 -40.53 19.55
N LEU A 174 14.49 -40.93 18.39
CA LEU A 174 15.10 -42.26 18.22
C LEU A 174 16.28 -42.48 19.17
N SER A 175 17.15 -41.47 19.35
CA SER A 175 18.27 -41.57 20.27
C SER A 175 17.83 -41.81 21.72
N VAL A 176 16.80 -41.11 22.20
CA VAL A 176 16.30 -41.31 23.58
C VAL A 176 15.69 -42.69 23.76
N ILE A 177 14.94 -43.20 22.77
CA ILE A 177 14.32 -44.54 22.83
C ILE A 177 15.40 -45.64 22.86
N ILE A 178 16.42 -45.56 21.99
CA ILE A 178 17.44 -46.61 21.87
C ILE A 178 18.40 -46.61 23.06
N TYR A 179 18.91 -45.44 23.44
CA TYR A 179 19.95 -45.34 24.47
C TYR A 179 19.40 -45.23 25.89
N LYS A 180 18.07 -45.15 26.06
CA LYS A 180 17.39 -44.92 27.35
C LYS A 180 17.96 -43.72 28.13
N VAL A 181 18.36 -42.68 27.40
CA VAL A 181 18.92 -41.46 27.98
C VAL A 181 17.76 -40.52 28.33
N GLY A 182 17.26 -40.60 29.56
CA GLY A 182 16.14 -39.79 30.06
C GLY A 182 14.78 -40.49 30.02
N ASP A 183 13.73 -39.77 30.42
CA ASP A 183 12.34 -40.24 30.36
C ASP A 183 11.75 -40.03 28.95
N PRO A 184 11.37 -41.10 28.21
CA PRO A 184 10.86 -41.01 26.85
C PRO A 184 9.63 -40.10 26.70
N ALA A 185 8.79 -40.00 27.73
CA ALA A 185 7.60 -39.15 27.71
C ALA A 185 7.97 -37.66 27.65
N GLN A 186 8.96 -37.22 28.43
CA GLN A 186 9.40 -35.83 28.48
C GLN A 186 10.04 -35.37 27.16
N THR A 187 10.83 -36.23 26.51
CA THR A 187 11.43 -35.93 25.20
C THR A 187 10.38 -35.83 24.09
N LEU A 188 9.31 -36.65 24.15
CA LEU A 188 8.20 -36.57 23.21
C LEU A 188 7.47 -35.22 23.32
N TYR A 189 7.14 -34.79 24.54
CA TYR A 189 6.46 -33.50 24.75
C TYR A 189 7.30 -32.31 24.31
N THR A 190 8.61 -32.32 24.60
CA THR A 190 9.52 -31.23 24.22
C THR A 190 9.69 -31.14 22.71
N THR A 191 9.96 -32.25 22.02
CA THR A 191 10.08 -32.27 20.55
C THR A 191 8.77 -31.90 19.85
N ALA A 192 7.63 -32.41 20.33
CA ALA A 192 6.31 -32.03 19.82
C ALA A 192 6.02 -30.53 20.02
N PHE A 193 6.39 -29.97 21.18
CA PHE A 193 6.25 -28.54 21.45
C PHE A 193 7.10 -27.70 20.49
N PHE A 194 8.35 -28.08 20.22
CA PHE A 194 9.21 -27.38 19.27
C PHE A 194 8.66 -27.40 17.83
N ILE A 195 8.16 -28.56 17.37
CA ILE A 195 7.54 -28.68 16.03
C ILE A 195 6.28 -27.81 15.93
N LEU A 196 5.45 -27.79 16.97
CA LEU A 196 4.22 -27.01 17.01
C LEU A 196 4.53 -25.51 17.04
N LEU A 197 5.53 -25.09 17.81
CA LEU A 197 5.98 -23.70 17.89
C LEU A 197 6.49 -23.20 16.52
N ILE A 198 7.27 -24.02 15.81
CA ILE A 198 7.77 -23.68 14.47
C ILE A 198 6.62 -23.65 13.45
N SER A 199 5.68 -24.59 13.52
CA SER A 199 4.49 -24.60 12.65
C SER A 199 3.56 -23.42 12.89
N PHE A 200 3.52 -22.90 14.13
CA PHE A 200 2.72 -21.73 14.49
C PHE A 200 3.40 -20.40 14.14
N MET A 201 4.73 -20.37 14.02
CA MET A 201 5.50 -19.17 13.70
C MET A 201 5.55 -18.87 12.19
N GLY A 202 5.08 -19.80 11.35
CA GLY A 202 4.97 -19.65 9.89
C GLY A 202 3.69 -18.98 9.40
#